data_AF-A0A2N2G8R5-F1
#
_entry.id   AF-A0A2N2G8R5-F1
#
_cell.length_a   1.000
_cell.length_b   1.000
_cell.length_c   1.000
_cell.angle_alpha   90.00
_cell.angle_beta   90.00
_cell.angle_gamma   90.00
#
_symmetry.space_group_name_H-M   'P 1'
#
loop_
_entity.id
_entity.type
_entity.pdbx_description
1 polymer ?
#
loop_
_entity_poly.entity_id
_entity_poly.type
_entity_poly.pdbx_seq_one_letter_code
_entity_poly.pdbx_strand_id
1 'polypeptide(L)'
;MNKIFGNTSGLGAQQIKSLERLYRRGIPPESILSNDLAREISFLSSALNRQIGLLINRKGEISMVILGDHKGIFIPSLDVFRAASTRFKGLRLIHTHLNGEALSPEDMTDLSHLRLDMIGALQVCEDGSPGRLFWAHLIPENPQGNYWLIHEPQEPHRLDLNFLSFIAALEDEFARRQKTRKIDATEKAILVRVEKNPLAGAEASLEELRQLAETCGVAVFDSQIQYRPQPDPRYLVGRGKLSDIDLRATQIGANLLIFDHEMTPAQVRSISDFTGLKILDRTQVILDIFAHRAHSREGKIQVELAQLKYLLPRLMHKDTSLSRLAGGIGGVGPGETKLEIDRRRVRERINRLEKDLKNITKSRGQRRGRRNKSGLPVISIVGYTNAGKSTLLNTLTQSAVLAEDKLFATLDTKSARLRFPRDTEAVITDTVGFIRKLPKELFSAFRATLDELNEAD
;
A
#
# COMPACT_ATOMS: atom_id res chain seq x y z
N MET A 1 10.13 -35.02 7.45
CA MET A 1 8.75 -35.43 7.15
C MET A 1 8.07 -34.28 6.45
N ASN A 2 7.48 -34.52 5.29
CA ASN A 2 6.79 -33.47 4.56
C ASN A 2 5.40 -33.30 5.19
N LYS A 3 5.11 -32.10 5.68
CA LYS A 3 3.85 -31.83 6.40
C LYS A 3 2.68 -31.82 5.41
N ILE A 4 1.61 -32.57 5.71
CA ILE A 4 0.32 -32.41 5.02
C ILE A 4 -0.43 -31.25 5.69
N PHE A 5 -0.98 -30.34 4.89
CA PHE A 5 -1.76 -29.21 5.38
C PHE A 5 -3.24 -29.57 5.39
N GLY A 6 -4.00 -29.09 6.37
CA GLY A 6 -5.43 -29.42 6.54
C GLY A 6 -5.69 -30.50 7.59
N ASN A 7 -6.91 -31.04 7.60
CA ASN A 7 -7.36 -31.96 8.65
C ASN A 7 -6.98 -33.41 8.33
N THR A 8 -5.93 -33.94 8.96
CA THR A 8 -5.52 -35.35 8.80
C THR A 8 -6.20 -36.31 9.78
N SER A 9 -7.14 -35.83 10.59
CA SER A 9 -7.85 -36.65 11.58
C SER A 9 -8.66 -37.75 10.90
N GLY A 10 -8.55 -38.98 11.43
CA GLY A 10 -9.23 -40.15 10.90
C GLY A 10 -8.51 -40.87 9.75
N LEU A 11 -7.33 -40.40 9.33
CA LEU A 11 -6.52 -41.10 8.32
C LEU A 11 -5.60 -42.15 8.95
N GLY A 12 -5.55 -43.33 8.33
CA GLY A 12 -4.57 -44.37 8.67
C GLY A 12 -3.15 -44.01 8.20
N ALA A 13 -2.15 -44.62 8.82
CA ALA A 13 -0.74 -44.34 8.52
C ALA A 13 -0.37 -44.55 7.03
N GLN A 14 -1.00 -45.53 6.37
CA GLN A 14 -0.78 -45.79 4.94
C GLN A 14 -1.35 -44.67 4.05
N GLN A 15 -2.52 -44.13 4.40
CA GLN A 15 -3.14 -43.01 3.67
C GLN A 15 -2.29 -41.74 3.78
N ILE A 16 -1.77 -41.45 4.98
CA ILE A 16 -0.85 -40.33 5.20
C ILE A 16 0.43 -40.50 4.36
N LYS A 17 1.04 -41.69 4.38
CA LYS A 17 2.22 -41.98 3.54
C LYS A 17 1.94 -41.80 2.05
N SER A 18 0.75 -42.16 1.57
CA SER A 18 0.37 -41.94 0.17
C SER A 18 0.29 -40.45 -0.18
N LEU A 19 -0.29 -39.63 0.71
CA LEU A 19 -0.31 -38.16 0.52
C LEU A 19 1.10 -37.56 0.58
N GLU A 20 1.97 -38.03 1.48
CA GLU A 20 3.35 -37.54 1.58
C GLU A 20 4.19 -37.87 0.33
N ARG A 21 3.88 -38.98 -0.36
CA ARG A 21 4.55 -39.36 -1.61
C ARG A 21 4.30 -38.35 -2.74
N LEU A 22 3.18 -37.63 -2.72
CA LEU A 22 2.87 -36.61 -3.72
C LEU A 22 3.98 -35.54 -3.78
N TYR A 23 4.59 -35.15 -2.66
CA TYR A 23 5.73 -34.20 -2.68
C TYR A 23 6.93 -34.65 -3.54
N ARG A 24 7.07 -35.95 -3.80
CA ARG A 24 8.14 -36.50 -4.64
C ARG A 24 7.75 -36.61 -6.11
N ARG A 25 6.48 -36.35 -6.43
CA ARG A 25 5.94 -36.33 -7.78
C ARG A 25 6.09 -34.92 -8.34
N GLY A 26 7.24 -34.65 -8.96
CA GLY A 26 7.37 -33.48 -9.83
C GLY A 26 6.57 -33.68 -11.11
N ILE A 27 6.21 -32.58 -11.76
CA ILE A 27 5.70 -32.60 -13.14
C ILE A 27 6.61 -31.77 -14.03
N PRO A 28 6.61 -32.00 -15.36
CA PRO A 28 7.35 -31.13 -16.27
C PRO A 28 6.94 -29.67 -16.06
N PRO A 29 7.89 -28.72 -15.93
CA PRO A 29 7.59 -27.30 -15.67
C PRO A 29 6.58 -26.70 -16.66
N GLU A 30 6.70 -27.07 -17.94
CA GLU A 30 5.86 -26.67 -19.05
C GLU A 30 4.44 -27.23 -19.01
N SER A 31 4.16 -28.30 -18.26
CA SER A 31 2.82 -28.89 -18.17
C SER A 31 2.01 -28.23 -17.05
N ILE A 32 0.73 -27.93 -17.26
CA ILE A 32 -0.19 -27.48 -16.18
C ILE A 32 -0.33 -28.58 -15.12
N LEU A 33 -0.66 -29.79 -15.58
CA LEU A 33 -0.87 -30.98 -14.76
C LEU A 33 -0.50 -32.20 -15.61
N SER A 34 0.35 -33.10 -15.09
CA SER A 34 0.64 -34.35 -15.79
C SER A 34 -0.51 -35.36 -15.63
N ASN A 35 -0.72 -36.22 -16.63
CA ASN A 35 -1.74 -37.26 -16.57
C ASN A 35 -1.55 -38.23 -15.39
N ASP A 36 -0.30 -38.59 -15.10
CA ASP A 36 0.00 -39.50 -13.99
C ASP A 36 -0.34 -38.86 -12.65
N LEU A 37 0.00 -37.58 -12.46
CA LEU A 37 -0.36 -36.86 -11.25
C LEU A 37 -1.88 -36.67 -11.15
N ALA A 38 -2.57 -36.38 -12.26
CA ALA A 38 -4.03 -36.27 -12.29
C ALA A 38 -4.70 -37.57 -11.83
N ARG A 39 -4.26 -38.73 -12.35
CA ARG A 39 -4.77 -40.03 -11.92
C ARG A 39 -4.49 -40.30 -10.45
N GLU A 40 -3.28 -40.01 -9.98
CA GLU A 40 -2.88 -40.27 -8.58
C GLU A 40 -3.69 -39.42 -7.60
N ILE A 41 -3.88 -38.12 -7.87
CA ILE A 41 -4.67 -37.24 -6.99
C ILE A 41 -6.17 -37.54 -7.05
N SER A 42 -6.73 -37.87 -8.23
CA SER A 42 -8.15 -38.25 -8.36
C SER A 42 -8.46 -39.54 -7.60
N PHE A 43 -7.60 -40.55 -7.74
CA PHE A 43 -7.75 -41.82 -7.03
C PHE A 43 -7.68 -41.61 -5.52
N LEU A 44 -6.69 -40.86 -5.03
CA LEU A 44 -6.56 -40.58 -3.60
C LEU A 44 -7.73 -39.75 -3.08
N SER A 45 -8.19 -38.76 -3.84
CA SER A 45 -9.30 -37.90 -3.44
C SER A 45 -10.61 -38.68 -3.31
N SER A 46 -10.91 -39.54 -4.29
CA SER A 46 -12.07 -40.44 -4.27
C SER A 46 -11.98 -41.44 -3.10
N ALA A 47 -10.84 -42.11 -2.93
CA ALA A 47 -10.65 -43.11 -1.88
C ALA A 47 -10.73 -42.52 -0.45
N LEU A 48 -10.36 -41.25 -0.28
CA LEU A 48 -10.43 -40.54 0.99
C LEU A 48 -11.76 -39.80 1.20
N ASN A 49 -12.57 -39.68 0.14
CA ASN A 49 -13.75 -38.80 0.08
C ASN A 49 -13.44 -37.38 0.57
N ARG A 50 -12.30 -36.83 0.15
CA ARG A 50 -11.81 -35.50 0.51
C ARG A 50 -11.12 -34.86 -0.68
N GLN A 51 -11.28 -33.54 -0.84
CA GLN A 51 -10.54 -32.79 -1.83
C GLN A 51 -9.05 -32.75 -1.48
N ILE A 52 -8.20 -32.82 -2.50
CA ILE A 52 -6.74 -32.73 -2.38
C ILE A 52 -6.28 -31.56 -3.23
N GLY A 53 -5.61 -30.59 -2.62
CA GLY A 53 -4.98 -29.44 -3.26
C GLY A 53 -3.46 -29.60 -3.33
N LEU A 54 -2.87 -29.16 -4.44
CA LEU A 54 -1.45 -29.15 -4.70
C LEU A 54 -1.01 -27.75 -5.10
N LEU A 55 -0.08 -27.16 -4.35
CA LEU A 55 0.65 -25.97 -4.80
C LEU A 55 1.94 -26.41 -5.47
N ILE A 56 2.07 -26.08 -6.75
CA ILE A 56 3.20 -26.47 -7.59
C ILE A 56 3.94 -25.20 -7.99
N ASN A 57 5.27 -25.19 -7.87
CA ASN A 57 6.07 -24.04 -8.27
C ASN A 57 6.40 -24.06 -9.78
N ARG A 58 6.98 -22.97 -10.30
CA ARG A 58 7.42 -22.88 -11.71
C ARG A 58 8.50 -23.89 -12.12
N LYS A 59 9.15 -24.59 -11.19
CA LYS A 59 10.07 -25.71 -11.49
C LYS A 59 9.34 -27.05 -11.61
N GLY A 60 8.02 -27.07 -11.44
CA GLY A 60 7.22 -28.29 -11.47
C GLY A 60 7.24 -29.10 -10.17
N GLU A 61 7.82 -28.56 -9.09
CA GLU A 61 7.90 -29.23 -7.80
C GLU A 61 6.65 -28.95 -6.96
N ILE A 62 6.09 -29.99 -6.34
CA ILE A 62 4.99 -29.85 -5.39
C ILE A 62 5.53 -29.24 -4.09
N SER A 63 5.16 -28.00 -3.85
CA SER A 63 5.61 -27.20 -2.71
C SER A 63 4.70 -27.39 -1.49
N MET A 64 3.42 -27.67 -1.69
CA MET A 64 2.48 -28.04 -0.61
C MET A 64 1.45 -29.04 -1.09
N VAL A 65 1.09 -29.97 -0.20
CA VAL A 65 -0.06 -30.87 -0.32
C VAL A 65 -1.07 -30.50 0.76
N ILE A 66 -2.29 -30.18 0.32
CA ILE A 66 -3.41 -29.70 1.13
C ILE A 66 -4.50 -30.76 1.07
N LEU A 67 -5.03 -31.13 2.23
CA LEU A 67 -6.16 -32.02 2.38
C LEU A 67 -7.34 -31.22 2.90
N GLY A 68 -8.36 -31.09 2.06
CA GLY A 68 -9.61 -30.42 2.38
C GLY A 68 -10.64 -31.35 3.01
N ASP A 69 -11.89 -30.91 2.94
CA ASP A 69 -13.06 -31.73 3.20
C ASP A 69 -13.75 -32.09 1.87
N HIS A 70 -15.04 -32.44 1.90
CA HIS A 70 -15.80 -32.75 0.69
C HIS A 70 -16.31 -31.51 -0.06
N LYS A 71 -16.27 -30.33 0.57
CA LYS A 71 -16.80 -29.07 0.06
C LYS A 71 -15.71 -28.13 -0.46
N GLY A 72 -14.50 -28.20 0.08
CA GLY A 72 -13.43 -27.31 -0.31
C GLY A 72 -12.09 -27.60 0.35
N ILE A 73 -11.11 -26.78 -0.01
CA ILE A 73 -9.76 -26.80 0.57
C ILE A 73 -9.50 -25.50 1.33
N PHE A 74 -8.72 -25.58 2.40
CA PHE A 74 -8.25 -24.38 3.10
C PHE A 74 -6.77 -24.17 2.81
N ILE A 75 -6.45 -23.11 2.06
CA ILE A 75 -5.07 -22.79 1.70
C ILE A 75 -4.37 -22.11 2.88
N PRO A 76 -3.25 -22.66 3.38
CA PRO A 76 -2.49 -22.02 4.45
C PRO A 76 -1.82 -20.72 3.98
N SER A 77 -1.39 -19.87 4.91
CA SER A 77 -0.66 -18.65 4.56
C SER A 77 0.60 -18.95 3.74
N LEU A 78 0.78 -18.22 2.64
CA LEU A 78 1.89 -18.38 1.70
C LEU A 78 3.04 -17.39 1.95
N ASP A 79 3.17 -16.89 3.18
CA ASP A 79 4.21 -15.92 3.60
C ASP A 79 5.64 -16.43 3.35
N VAL A 80 5.82 -17.75 3.38
CA VAL A 80 7.12 -18.41 3.14
C VAL A 80 7.55 -18.28 1.66
N PHE A 81 6.60 -18.15 0.74
CA PHE A 81 6.87 -17.95 -0.67
C PHE A 81 7.03 -16.47 -0.96
N ARG A 82 8.29 -16.02 -0.95
CA ARG A 82 8.64 -14.69 -1.48
C ARG A 82 8.35 -14.70 -2.97
N ALA A 83 7.49 -13.79 -3.42
CA ALA A 83 7.20 -13.64 -4.83
C ALA A 83 8.50 -13.26 -5.56
N ALA A 84 8.86 -14.03 -6.59
CA ALA A 84 10.02 -13.73 -7.42
C ALA A 84 9.76 -12.50 -8.32
N SER A 85 8.49 -12.25 -8.65
CA SER A 85 8.01 -11.03 -9.31
C SER A 85 7.03 -10.30 -8.38
N THR A 86 6.84 -8.99 -8.58
CA THR A 86 5.80 -8.24 -7.85
C THR A 86 4.37 -8.59 -8.29
N ARG A 87 4.22 -9.45 -9.31
CA ARG A 87 2.95 -9.66 -10.02
C ARG A 87 2.28 -10.98 -9.67
N PHE A 88 3.04 -12.07 -9.65
CA PHE A 88 2.53 -13.39 -9.32
C PHE A 88 3.43 -14.09 -8.29
N LYS A 89 2.83 -14.98 -7.50
CA LYS A 89 3.56 -15.77 -6.50
C LYS A 89 4.46 -16.86 -7.10
N GLY A 90 4.32 -17.18 -8.38
CA GLY A 90 5.07 -18.28 -9.00
C GLY A 90 4.55 -19.66 -8.61
N LEU A 91 3.28 -19.72 -8.22
CA LEU A 91 2.60 -20.92 -7.73
C LEU A 91 1.33 -21.15 -8.54
N ARG A 92 1.14 -22.39 -8.98
CA ARG A 92 -0.14 -22.88 -9.51
C ARG A 92 -0.81 -23.76 -8.48
N LEU A 93 -2.11 -23.58 -8.27
CA LEU A 93 -2.92 -24.41 -7.41
C LEU A 93 -3.73 -25.37 -8.27
N ILE A 94 -3.57 -26.67 -8.06
CA ILE A 94 -4.44 -27.70 -8.64
C ILE A 94 -5.14 -28.42 -7.49
N HIS A 95 -6.47 -28.47 -7.50
CA HIS A 95 -7.25 -29.17 -6.48
C HIS A 95 -8.32 -30.05 -7.11
N THR A 96 -8.78 -31.07 -6.37
CA THR A 96 -9.80 -32.01 -6.86
C THR A 96 -11.21 -31.59 -6.45
N HIS A 97 -12.18 -31.77 -7.35
CA HIS A 97 -13.61 -31.59 -7.08
C HIS A 97 -14.32 -32.94 -7.20
N LEU A 98 -14.99 -33.36 -6.12
CA LEU A 98 -15.67 -34.65 -6.03
C LEU A 98 -17.07 -34.64 -6.68
N ASN A 99 -17.70 -33.46 -6.80
CA ASN A 99 -19.07 -33.32 -7.31
C ASN A 99 -19.13 -32.85 -8.78
N GLY A 100 -18.00 -32.76 -9.48
CA GLY A 100 -17.95 -32.26 -10.86
C GLY A 100 -18.35 -30.79 -11.02
N GLU A 101 -18.25 -30.01 -9.94
CA GLU A 101 -18.52 -28.58 -9.95
C GLU A 101 -17.40 -27.79 -10.64
N ALA A 102 -17.77 -26.66 -11.26
CA ALA A 102 -16.82 -25.71 -11.84
C ALA A 102 -16.04 -24.97 -10.73
N LEU A 103 -15.14 -24.07 -11.12
CA LEU A 103 -14.45 -23.20 -10.17
C LEU A 103 -15.46 -22.36 -9.37
N SER A 104 -15.31 -22.38 -8.05
CA SER A 104 -16.15 -21.65 -7.11
C SER A 104 -15.76 -20.17 -7.01
N PRO A 105 -16.64 -19.31 -6.47
CA PRO A 105 -16.27 -17.94 -6.12
C PRO A 105 -15.13 -17.87 -5.08
N GLU A 106 -14.99 -18.87 -4.22
CA GLU A 106 -13.87 -18.99 -3.27
C GLU A 106 -12.56 -19.22 -4.01
N ASP A 107 -12.56 -20.05 -5.06
CA ASP A 107 -11.39 -20.27 -5.92
C ASP A 107 -10.93 -18.97 -6.61
N MET A 108 -11.87 -18.14 -7.06
CA MET A 108 -11.54 -16.85 -7.68
C MET A 108 -10.98 -15.85 -6.66
N THR A 109 -11.50 -15.92 -5.43
CA THR A 109 -11.00 -15.16 -4.29
C THR A 109 -9.57 -15.59 -4.00
N ASP A 110 -9.28 -16.88 -3.95
CA ASP A 110 -7.93 -17.39 -3.69
C ASP A 110 -6.96 -17.08 -4.83
N LEU A 111 -7.37 -17.25 -6.10
CA LEU A 111 -6.59 -16.86 -7.28
C LEU A 111 -6.14 -15.40 -7.21
N SER A 112 -7.06 -14.50 -6.87
CA SER A 112 -6.79 -13.06 -6.79
C SER A 112 -5.97 -12.68 -5.56
N HIS A 113 -6.40 -13.05 -4.35
CA HIS A 113 -5.74 -12.68 -3.10
C HIS A 113 -4.33 -13.26 -2.98
N LEU A 114 -4.16 -14.52 -3.37
CA LEU A 114 -2.86 -15.18 -3.29
C LEU A 114 -1.99 -14.85 -4.51
N ARG A 115 -2.52 -14.15 -5.52
CA ARG A 115 -1.83 -13.84 -6.79
C ARG A 115 -1.19 -15.09 -7.39
N LEU A 116 -1.96 -16.17 -7.46
CA LEU A 116 -1.48 -17.42 -8.06
C LEU A 116 -1.27 -17.22 -9.55
N ASP A 117 -0.29 -17.94 -10.11
CA ASP A 117 -0.08 -17.98 -11.56
C ASP A 117 -1.34 -18.53 -12.25
N MET A 118 -1.98 -19.54 -11.63
CA MET A 118 -3.28 -20.08 -12.02
C MET A 118 -3.92 -20.90 -10.90
N ILE A 119 -5.22 -21.15 -11.03
CA ILE A 119 -5.97 -22.14 -10.24
C ILE A 119 -6.65 -23.14 -11.17
N GLY A 120 -6.70 -24.42 -10.78
CA GLY A 120 -7.32 -25.48 -11.57
C GLY A 120 -8.04 -26.52 -10.72
N ALA A 121 -9.35 -26.68 -10.93
CA ALA A 121 -10.19 -27.70 -10.32
C ALA A 121 -10.31 -28.93 -11.23
N LEU A 122 -9.73 -30.04 -10.81
CA LEU A 122 -9.79 -31.34 -11.49
C LEU A 122 -11.02 -32.11 -11.03
N GLN A 123 -11.94 -32.38 -11.95
CA GLN A 123 -13.06 -33.26 -11.68
C GLN A 123 -12.58 -34.67 -11.37
N VAL A 124 -13.17 -35.28 -10.35
CA VAL A 124 -13.00 -36.70 -10.03
C VAL A 124 -14.28 -37.43 -10.44
N CYS A 125 -14.15 -38.44 -11.30
CA CYS A 125 -15.26 -39.27 -11.72
C CYS A 125 -15.63 -40.28 -10.61
N GLU A 126 -16.83 -40.87 -10.68
CA GLU A 126 -17.32 -41.83 -9.68
C GLU A 126 -16.42 -43.07 -9.55
N ASP A 127 -15.75 -43.47 -10.63
CA ASP A 127 -14.78 -44.56 -10.66
C ASP A 127 -13.39 -44.18 -10.11
N GLY A 128 -13.23 -42.94 -9.62
CA GLY A 128 -11.96 -42.39 -9.12
C GLY A 128 -10.98 -41.97 -10.22
N SER A 129 -11.37 -42.02 -11.49
CA SER A 129 -10.56 -41.54 -12.60
C SER A 129 -10.60 -40.00 -12.73
N PRO A 130 -9.60 -39.38 -13.37
CA PRO A 130 -9.60 -37.94 -13.61
C PRO A 130 -10.54 -37.57 -14.75
N GLY A 131 -11.45 -36.63 -14.48
CA GLY A 131 -12.32 -35.99 -15.46
C GLY A 131 -11.68 -34.75 -16.09
N ARG A 132 -12.49 -33.72 -16.34
CA ARG A 132 -12.02 -32.45 -16.92
C ARG A 132 -11.40 -31.53 -15.87
N LEU A 133 -10.42 -30.74 -16.29
CA LEU A 133 -9.81 -29.66 -15.52
C LEU A 133 -10.47 -28.33 -15.89
N PHE A 134 -11.14 -27.71 -14.92
CA PHE A 134 -11.58 -26.32 -14.99
C PHE A 134 -10.43 -25.44 -14.51
N TRP A 135 -10.04 -24.40 -15.23
CA TRP A 135 -8.92 -23.58 -14.79
C TRP A 135 -9.09 -22.11 -15.16
N ALA A 136 -8.43 -21.25 -14.37
CA ALA A 136 -8.48 -19.81 -14.53
C ALA A 136 -7.14 -19.17 -14.17
N HIS A 137 -6.89 -17.99 -14.72
CA HIS A 137 -5.73 -17.16 -14.39
C HIS A 137 -6.10 -15.68 -14.35
N LEU A 138 -5.26 -14.86 -13.72
CA LEU A 138 -5.46 -13.41 -13.71
C LEU A 138 -5.19 -12.81 -15.09
N ILE A 139 -5.89 -11.73 -15.41
CA ILE A 139 -5.70 -10.99 -16.67
C ILE A 139 -5.37 -9.53 -16.39
N PRO A 140 -4.62 -8.88 -17.29
CA PRO A 140 -4.35 -7.45 -17.15
C PRO A 140 -5.65 -6.65 -17.31
N GLU A 141 -5.56 -5.36 -16.95
CA GLU A 141 -6.68 -4.44 -17.08
C GLU A 141 -7.27 -4.49 -18.50
N ASN A 142 -8.57 -4.67 -18.59
CA ASN A 142 -9.33 -4.78 -19.82
C ASN A 142 -10.57 -3.87 -19.77
N PRO A 143 -11.14 -3.50 -20.94
CA PRO A 143 -12.32 -2.64 -21.00
C PRO A 143 -13.54 -3.18 -20.23
N GLN A 144 -13.64 -4.50 -20.07
CA GLN A 144 -14.72 -5.17 -19.37
C GLN A 144 -14.58 -5.11 -17.83
N GLY A 145 -13.43 -4.68 -17.31
CA GLY A 145 -13.17 -4.62 -15.87
C GLY A 145 -12.99 -5.99 -15.20
N ASN A 146 -12.79 -7.05 -15.99
CA ASN A 146 -12.62 -8.41 -15.47
C ASN A 146 -11.23 -8.58 -14.86
N TYR A 147 -11.13 -9.41 -13.82
CA TYR A 147 -9.86 -9.64 -13.11
C TYR A 147 -9.18 -10.96 -13.48
N TRP A 148 -9.95 -11.92 -13.96
CA TRP A 148 -9.49 -13.24 -14.35
C TRP A 148 -10.21 -13.69 -15.63
N LEU A 149 -9.63 -14.69 -16.28
CA LEU A 149 -10.23 -15.41 -17.38
C LEU A 149 -10.40 -16.87 -16.98
N ILE A 150 -11.63 -17.37 -17.11
CA ILE A 150 -11.95 -18.79 -16.94
C ILE A 150 -11.89 -19.43 -18.33
N HIS A 151 -11.19 -20.56 -18.44
CA HIS A 151 -11.05 -21.31 -19.68
C HIS A 151 -12.07 -22.43 -19.78
N GLU A 152 -12.35 -22.85 -21.01
CA GLU A 152 -13.17 -24.03 -21.27
C GLU A 152 -12.53 -25.28 -20.65
N PRO A 153 -13.30 -26.15 -19.97
CA PRO A 153 -12.76 -27.30 -19.26
C PRO A 153 -12.29 -28.38 -20.24
N GLN A 154 -11.07 -28.88 -20.01
CA GLN A 154 -10.42 -29.87 -20.87
C GLN A 154 -9.88 -31.04 -20.07
N GLU A 155 -9.80 -32.22 -20.69
CA GLU A 155 -9.15 -33.37 -20.08
C GLU A 155 -7.63 -33.12 -19.95
N PRO A 156 -6.96 -33.55 -18.85
CA PRO A 156 -5.54 -33.26 -18.62
C PRO A 156 -4.61 -33.64 -19.77
N HIS A 157 -4.93 -34.71 -20.51
CA HIS A 157 -4.12 -35.15 -21.66
C HIS A 157 -4.31 -34.31 -22.93
N ARG A 158 -5.35 -33.47 -22.99
CA ARG A 158 -5.65 -32.58 -24.12
C ARG A 158 -5.20 -31.14 -23.89
N LEU A 159 -4.65 -30.83 -22.72
CA LEU A 159 -4.11 -29.52 -22.38
C LEU A 159 -2.80 -29.28 -23.14
N ASP A 160 -2.90 -28.81 -24.38
CA ASP A 160 -1.77 -28.44 -25.23
C ASP A 160 -1.36 -26.97 -24.98
N LEU A 161 -0.87 -26.70 -23.77
CA LEU A 161 -0.37 -25.38 -23.37
C LEU A 161 1.00 -25.51 -22.71
N ASN A 162 2.00 -24.82 -23.25
CA ASN A 162 3.27 -24.64 -22.56
C ASN A 162 3.11 -23.58 -21.45
N PHE A 163 2.92 -24.05 -20.22
CA PHE A 163 2.63 -23.22 -19.03
C PHE A 163 3.69 -22.13 -18.79
N LEU A 164 4.98 -22.46 -18.91
CA LEU A 164 6.04 -21.48 -18.69
C LEU A 164 6.01 -20.35 -19.72
N SER A 165 5.84 -20.69 -20.99
CA SER A 165 5.75 -19.70 -22.07
C SER A 165 4.48 -18.86 -21.93
N PHE A 166 3.38 -19.48 -21.53
CA PHE A 166 2.11 -18.81 -21.27
C PHE A 166 2.23 -17.78 -20.13
N ILE A 167 2.76 -18.16 -18.95
CA ILE A 167 2.91 -17.25 -17.82
C ILE A 167 3.91 -16.14 -18.14
N ALA A 168 5.00 -16.44 -18.85
CA ALA A 168 5.94 -15.42 -19.29
C ALA A 168 5.27 -14.40 -20.23
N ALA A 169 4.48 -14.85 -21.20
CA ALA A 169 3.73 -13.98 -22.10
C ALA A 169 2.68 -13.13 -21.36
N LEU A 170 2.00 -13.72 -20.36
CA LEU A 170 1.06 -13.01 -19.50
C LEU A 170 1.78 -11.94 -18.68
N GLU A 171 2.89 -12.27 -18.02
CA GLU A 171 3.72 -11.31 -17.27
C GLU A 171 4.19 -10.16 -18.17
N ASP A 172 4.56 -10.44 -19.42
CA ASP A 172 4.90 -9.45 -20.43
C ASP A 172 3.71 -8.58 -20.86
N GLU A 173 2.52 -9.14 -20.99
CA GLU A 173 1.30 -8.37 -21.30
C GLU A 173 0.98 -7.38 -20.18
N PHE A 174 1.02 -7.84 -18.93
CA PHE A 174 0.92 -6.97 -17.75
C PHE A 174 2.01 -5.88 -17.80
N ALA A 175 3.24 -6.21 -18.21
CA ALA A 175 4.33 -5.24 -18.34
C ALA A 175 4.05 -4.17 -19.41
N ARG A 176 3.55 -4.59 -20.58
CA ARG A 176 3.33 -3.71 -21.74
C ARG A 176 2.23 -2.70 -21.46
N ARG A 177 1.05 -3.14 -20.96
CA ARG A 177 -0.04 -2.21 -20.63
C ARG A 177 0.35 -1.20 -19.56
N GLN A 178 1.20 -1.61 -18.60
CA GLN A 178 1.76 -0.71 -17.59
C GLN A 178 2.80 0.28 -18.15
N LYS A 179 3.54 -0.10 -19.21
CA LYS A 179 4.50 0.79 -19.90
C LYS A 179 3.80 1.84 -20.75
N THR A 180 2.62 1.57 -21.30
CA THR A 180 1.84 2.57 -22.05
C THR A 180 1.39 3.73 -21.16
N ARG A 181 1.25 3.50 -19.84
CA ARG A 181 1.02 4.55 -18.83
C ARG A 181 2.32 5.27 -18.37
N LYS A 182 3.46 5.07 -19.03
CA LYS A 182 4.72 5.76 -18.69
C LYS A 182 4.59 7.26 -18.97
N ILE A 183 4.40 8.01 -17.89
CA ILE A 183 5.10 9.26 -17.66
C ILE A 183 5.99 9.00 -16.44
N ASP A 184 7.21 9.57 -16.42
CA ASP A 184 8.40 9.35 -15.57
C ASP A 184 8.26 9.23 -14.02
N ALA A 185 7.10 8.90 -13.48
CA ALA A 185 6.89 8.74 -12.04
C ALA A 185 7.41 7.38 -11.52
N THR A 186 8.28 7.44 -10.52
CA THR A 186 8.82 6.30 -9.77
C THR A 186 7.78 5.63 -8.87
N GLU A 187 6.79 6.38 -8.38
CA GLU A 187 5.71 5.88 -7.52
C GLU A 187 4.35 6.01 -8.22
N LYS A 188 3.60 4.91 -8.26
CA LYS A 188 2.28 4.79 -8.90
C LYS A 188 1.24 4.45 -7.86
N ALA A 189 0.34 5.39 -7.60
CA ALA A 189 -0.59 5.33 -6.49
C ALA A 189 -2.02 4.98 -6.90
N ILE A 190 -2.69 4.23 -6.03
CA ILE A 190 -4.16 4.27 -5.92
C ILE A 190 -4.51 5.11 -4.69
N LEU A 191 -5.37 6.10 -4.87
CA LEU A 191 -5.92 6.87 -3.77
C LEU A 191 -7.11 6.13 -3.15
N VAL A 192 -7.19 6.10 -1.82
CA VAL A 192 -8.24 5.37 -1.11
C VAL A 192 -8.88 6.27 -0.08
N ARG A 193 -10.20 6.40 -0.13
CA ARG A 193 -10.98 7.12 0.88
C ARG A 193 -12.15 6.28 1.39
N VAL A 194 -12.27 6.19 2.71
CA VAL A 194 -13.50 5.71 3.37
C VAL A 194 -14.39 6.91 3.67
N GLU A 195 -15.66 6.84 3.32
CA GLU A 195 -16.62 7.92 3.60
C GLU A 195 -17.88 7.36 4.26
N LYS A 196 -18.43 8.10 5.23
CA LYS A 196 -19.68 7.73 5.88
C LYS A 196 -20.90 8.24 5.12
N ASN A 197 -20.82 9.49 4.66
CA ASN A 197 -21.93 10.18 4.01
C ASN A 197 -21.60 10.44 2.53
N PRO A 198 -22.37 9.89 1.57
CA PRO A 198 -22.22 10.17 0.14
C PRO A 198 -22.19 11.66 -0.22
N LEU A 199 -22.89 12.50 0.55
CA LEU A 199 -22.99 13.94 0.30
C LEU A 199 -21.84 14.77 0.91
N ALA A 200 -20.88 14.15 1.62
CA ALA A 200 -19.82 14.87 2.33
C ALA A 200 -18.67 15.39 1.42
N GLY A 201 -18.82 15.30 0.10
CA GLY A 201 -17.80 15.80 -0.85
C GLY A 201 -16.51 14.97 -0.85
N ALA A 202 -16.62 13.64 -0.80
CA ALA A 202 -15.48 12.72 -0.84
C ALA A 202 -14.59 12.91 -2.07
N GLU A 203 -15.21 13.17 -3.22
CA GLU A 203 -14.52 13.42 -4.50
C GLU A 203 -13.61 14.64 -4.43
N ALA A 204 -14.10 15.77 -3.88
CA ALA A 204 -13.28 16.97 -3.72
C ALA A 204 -12.07 16.76 -2.79
N SER A 205 -12.20 15.89 -1.79
CA SER A 205 -11.08 15.55 -0.89
C SER A 205 -10.05 14.65 -1.58
N LEU A 206 -10.50 13.71 -2.41
CA LEU A 206 -9.63 12.87 -3.23
C LEU A 206 -8.96 13.67 -4.35
N GLU A 207 -9.64 14.66 -4.92
CA GLU A 207 -9.06 15.60 -5.88
C GLU A 207 -7.92 16.39 -5.24
N GLU A 208 -8.15 16.95 -4.05
CA GLU A 208 -7.10 17.63 -3.28
C GLU A 208 -5.94 16.65 -2.97
N LEU A 209 -6.23 15.42 -2.56
CA LEU A 209 -5.20 14.41 -2.33
C LEU A 209 -4.43 14.04 -3.60
N ARG A 210 -5.09 14.01 -4.76
CA ARG A 210 -4.46 13.77 -6.06
C ARG A 210 -3.44 14.86 -6.35
N GLN A 211 -3.83 16.12 -6.22
CA GLN A 211 -2.93 17.27 -6.40
C GLN A 211 -1.76 17.23 -5.40
N LEU A 212 -1.99 16.79 -4.15
CA LEU A 212 -0.92 16.61 -3.16
C LEU A 212 0.07 15.52 -3.60
N ALA A 213 -0.44 14.36 -4.04
CA ALA A 213 0.39 13.25 -4.51
C ALA A 213 1.20 13.63 -5.76
N GLU A 214 0.59 14.29 -6.73
CA GLU A 214 1.26 14.78 -7.94
C GLU A 214 2.34 15.81 -7.63
N THR A 215 2.12 16.67 -6.62
CA THR A 215 3.14 17.62 -6.13
C THR A 215 4.37 16.90 -5.56
N CYS A 216 4.21 15.69 -5.00
CA CYS A 216 5.31 14.82 -4.57
C CYS A 216 5.96 14.01 -5.71
N GLY A 217 5.52 14.18 -6.96
CA GLY A 217 6.00 13.37 -8.08
C GLY A 217 5.42 11.95 -8.11
N VAL A 218 4.31 11.71 -7.40
CA VAL A 218 3.59 10.43 -7.43
C VAL A 218 2.53 10.49 -8.54
N ALA A 219 2.54 9.51 -9.44
CA ALA A 219 1.50 9.39 -10.47
C ALA A 219 0.28 8.65 -9.90
N VAL A 220 -0.89 9.29 -9.95
CA VAL A 220 -2.14 8.68 -9.50
C VAL A 220 -2.81 7.93 -10.65
N PHE A 221 -2.94 6.62 -10.51
CA PHE A 221 -3.45 5.73 -11.55
C PHE A 221 -4.93 5.39 -11.39
N ASP A 222 -5.44 5.50 -10.17
CA ASP A 222 -6.83 5.21 -9.82
C ASP A 222 -7.18 5.87 -8.48
N SER A 223 -8.48 6.00 -8.21
CA SER A 223 -9.00 6.50 -6.94
C SER A 223 -10.26 5.72 -6.54
N GLN A 224 -10.28 5.20 -5.32
CA GLN A 224 -11.31 4.31 -4.81
C GLN A 224 -11.98 4.93 -3.59
N ILE A 225 -13.30 5.13 -3.69
CA ILE A 225 -14.14 5.55 -2.57
C ILE A 225 -14.89 4.34 -2.05
N GLN A 226 -14.84 4.12 -0.74
CA GLN A 226 -15.60 3.10 -0.06
C GLN A 226 -16.56 3.73 0.95
N TYR A 227 -17.86 3.59 0.70
CA TYR A 227 -18.88 4.05 1.64
C TYR A 227 -19.10 3.03 2.75
N ARG A 228 -18.91 3.43 4.02
CA ARG A 228 -19.14 2.59 5.20
C ARG A 228 -19.59 3.45 6.39
N PRO A 229 -20.57 2.98 7.20
CA PRO A 229 -20.98 3.69 8.42
C PRO A 229 -19.85 3.89 9.44
N GLN A 230 -18.97 2.89 9.56
CA GLN A 230 -17.77 2.95 10.38
C GLN A 230 -16.58 2.33 9.62
N PRO A 231 -15.39 2.97 9.67
CA PRO A 231 -14.18 2.37 9.13
C PRO A 231 -13.82 1.09 9.87
N ASP A 232 -13.31 0.10 9.12
CA ASP A 232 -12.79 -1.13 9.69
C ASP A 232 -11.56 -0.82 10.57
N PRO A 233 -11.49 -1.29 11.82
CA PRO A 233 -10.39 -0.96 12.73
C PRO A 233 -9.04 -1.49 12.26
N ARG A 234 -9.02 -2.57 11.46
CA ARG A 234 -7.80 -3.20 10.95
C ARG A 234 -7.43 -2.74 9.54
N TYR A 235 -8.42 -2.58 8.66
CA TYR A 235 -8.19 -2.34 7.22
C TYR A 235 -8.76 -1.03 6.69
N LEU A 236 -9.45 -0.22 7.50
CA LEU A 236 -10.22 0.96 7.11
C LEU A 236 -11.35 0.68 6.10
N VAL A 237 -11.01 0.24 4.89
CA VAL A 237 -11.95 -0.13 3.81
C VAL A 237 -12.61 -1.49 4.01
N GLY A 238 -12.09 -2.33 4.92
CA GLY A 238 -12.52 -3.71 5.16
C GLY A 238 -11.85 -4.72 4.22
N ARG A 239 -11.81 -6.01 4.63
CA ARG A 239 -11.02 -7.06 3.96
C ARG A 239 -11.41 -7.29 2.49
N GLY A 240 -12.71 -7.39 2.18
CA GLY A 240 -13.18 -7.64 0.81
C GLY A 240 -12.78 -6.52 -0.15
N LYS A 241 -13.13 -5.28 0.18
CA LYS A 241 -12.74 -4.12 -0.63
C LYS A 241 -11.22 -3.94 -0.74
N LEU A 242 -10.48 -4.28 0.32
CA LEU A 242 -9.02 -4.25 0.26
C LEU A 242 -8.46 -5.27 -0.74
N SER A 243 -9.09 -6.44 -0.88
CA SER A 243 -8.76 -7.40 -1.94
C SER A 243 -8.95 -6.81 -3.32
N ASP A 244 -10.12 -6.21 -3.56
CA ASP A 244 -10.46 -5.62 -4.85
C ASP A 244 -9.43 -4.54 -5.22
N ILE A 245 -9.01 -3.73 -4.23
CA ILE A 245 -7.98 -2.71 -4.41
C ILE A 245 -6.61 -3.32 -4.71
N ASP A 246 -6.21 -4.40 -4.03
CA ASP A 246 -4.93 -5.10 -4.27
C ASP A 246 -4.87 -5.72 -5.67
N LEU A 247 -5.97 -6.33 -6.08
CA LEU A 247 -6.13 -6.92 -7.39
C LEU A 247 -6.10 -5.85 -8.49
N ARG A 248 -6.82 -4.74 -8.28
CA ARG A 248 -6.78 -3.57 -9.15
C ARG A 248 -5.38 -2.97 -9.24
N ALA A 249 -4.67 -2.86 -8.11
CA ALA A 249 -3.28 -2.39 -8.06
C ALA A 249 -2.36 -3.28 -8.89
N THR A 250 -2.53 -4.60 -8.81
CA THR A 250 -1.76 -5.57 -9.61
C THR A 250 -2.03 -5.40 -11.10
N GLN A 251 -3.30 -5.24 -11.51
CA GLN A 251 -3.67 -5.04 -12.91
C GLN A 251 -3.05 -3.77 -13.52
N ILE A 252 -3.18 -2.65 -12.82
CA ILE A 252 -2.72 -1.35 -13.33
C ILE A 252 -1.24 -1.07 -13.04
N GLY A 253 -0.60 -1.95 -12.25
CA GLY A 253 0.81 -1.83 -11.84
C GLY A 253 1.06 -0.72 -10.84
N ALA A 254 0.11 -0.45 -9.95
CA ALA A 254 0.32 0.45 -8.82
C ALA A 254 1.19 -0.24 -7.76
N ASN A 255 2.14 0.50 -7.20
CA ASN A 255 3.05 0.02 -6.15
C ASN A 255 2.85 0.75 -4.81
N LEU A 256 1.90 1.69 -4.77
CA LEU A 256 1.62 2.56 -3.64
C LEU A 256 0.10 2.69 -3.41
N LEU A 257 -0.32 2.64 -2.15
CA LEU A 257 -1.67 3.03 -1.73
C LEU A 257 -1.59 4.28 -0.86
N ILE A 258 -2.34 5.32 -1.21
CA ILE A 258 -2.42 6.56 -0.43
C ILE A 258 -3.82 6.69 0.18
N PHE A 259 -3.89 6.65 1.51
CA PHE A 259 -5.16 6.79 2.23
C PHE A 259 -5.43 8.25 2.59
N ASP A 260 -6.62 8.74 2.26
CA ASP A 260 -7.08 10.10 2.59
C ASP A 260 -7.53 10.27 4.06
N HIS A 261 -6.94 9.48 4.95
CA HIS A 261 -7.22 9.45 6.39
C HIS A 261 -5.93 9.18 7.13
N GLU A 262 -5.78 9.77 8.31
CA GLU A 262 -4.69 9.39 9.20
C GLU A 262 -4.89 7.94 9.65
N MET A 263 -3.84 7.13 9.49
CA MET A 263 -3.92 5.70 9.81
C MET A 263 -3.13 5.38 11.08
N THR A 264 -3.61 4.44 11.88
CA THR A 264 -2.84 3.91 13.00
C THR A 264 -1.67 3.03 12.51
N PRO A 265 -0.59 2.87 13.29
CA PRO A 265 0.51 1.98 12.90
C PRO A 265 0.07 0.53 12.63
N ALA A 266 -0.94 0.05 13.37
CA ALA A 266 -1.48 -1.30 13.20
C ALA A 266 -2.25 -1.49 11.88
N GLN A 267 -2.98 -0.46 11.45
CA GLN A 267 -3.66 -0.45 10.15
C GLN A 267 -2.65 -0.46 9.00
N VAL A 268 -1.64 0.43 9.04
CA VAL A 268 -0.58 0.49 8.03
C VAL A 268 0.08 -0.87 7.84
N ARG A 269 0.47 -1.54 8.94
CA ARG A 269 1.03 -2.89 8.88
C ARG A 269 0.05 -3.92 8.34
N SER A 270 -1.16 -3.97 8.88
CA SER A 270 -2.15 -4.98 8.44
C SER A 270 -2.45 -4.88 6.95
N ILE A 271 -2.55 -3.66 6.42
CA ILE A 271 -2.78 -3.41 4.99
C ILE A 271 -1.53 -3.73 4.18
N SER A 272 -0.34 -3.33 4.64
CA SER A 272 0.94 -3.62 3.98
C SER A 272 1.26 -5.12 3.94
N ASP A 273 0.99 -5.85 5.02
CA ASP A 273 1.20 -7.31 5.10
C ASP A 273 0.24 -8.05 4.18
N PHE A 274 -1.00 -7.56 4.07
CA PHE A 274 -2.03 -8.16 3.21
C PHE A 274 -1.76 -7.91 1.71
N THR A 275 -1.44 -6.67 1.32
CA THR A 275 -1.25 -6.27 -0.09
C THR A 275 0.19 -6.48 -0.59
N GLY A 276 1.18 -6.39 0.30
CA GLY A 276 2.59 -6.27 -0.06
C GLY A 276 2.95 -4.93 -0.70
N LEU A 277 2.06 -3.93 -0.68
CA LEU A 277 2.28 -2.61 -1.27
C LEU A 277 2.80 -1.61 -0.24
N LYS A 278 3.48 -0.55 -0.71
CA LYS A 278 3.84 0.60 0.13
C LYS A 278 2.57 1.37 0.48
N ILE A 279 2.39 1.72 1.74
CA ILE A 279 1.19 2.45 2.20
C ILE A 279 1.61 3.80 2.77
N LEU A 280 0.99 4.88 2.28
CA LEU A 280 1.09 6.23 2.82
C LEU A 280 -0.29 6.70 3.29
N ASP A 281 -0.31 7.58 4.28
CA ASP A 281 -1.51 8.36 4.60
C ASP A 281 -1.36 9.82 4.18
N ARG A 282 -2.47 10.56 4.24
CA ARG A 282 -2.53 11.98 3.93
C ARG A 282 -1.47 12.79 4.70
N THR A 283 -1.26 12.48 5.98
CA THR A 283 -0.28 13.19 6.82
C THR A 283 1.15 13.01 6.30
N GLN A 284 1.53 11.80 5.90
CA GLN A 284 2.84 11.52 5.30
C GLN A 284 3.02 12.26 3.97
N VAL A 285 2.02 12.23 3.08
CA VAL A 285 2.10 12.96 1.81
C VAL A 285 2.35 14.45 2.06
N ILE A 286 1.59 15.07 2.97
CA ILE A 286 1.77 16.49 3.31
C ILE A 286 3.17 16.77 3.88
N LEU A 287 3.65 15.93 4.80
CA LEU A 287 4.98 16.03 5.38
C LEU A 287 6.09 15.94 4.31
N ASP A 288 5.92 15.06 3.33
CA ASP A 288 6.87 14.88 2.23
C ASP A 288 6.89 16.11 1.30
N ILE A 289 5.73 16.70 0.98
CA ILE A 289 5.68 17.98 0.23
C ILE A 289 6.46 19.05 0.99
N PHE A 290 6.22 19.18 2.30
CA PHE A 290 6.90 20.19 3.10
C PHE A 290 8.40 19.96 3.19
N ALA A 291 8.87 18.71 3.23
CA ALA A 291 10.29 18.39 3.24
C ALA A 291 10.98 18.85 1.96
N HIS A 292 10.31 18.71 0.81
CA HIS A 292 10.84 19.19 -0.48
C HIS A 292 10.83 20.72 -0.60
N ARG A 293 9.90 21.41 0.07
CA ARG A 293 9.73 22.88 -0.02
C ARG A 293 10.44 23.66 1.10
N ALA A 294 10.91 22.99 2.15
CA ALA A 294 11.63 23.62 3.25
C ALA A 294 13.05 24.03 2.85
N HIS A 295 13.24 25.30 2.46
CA HIS A 295 14.54 25.84 2.10
C HIS A 295 15.24 26.54 3.27
N SER A 296 14.48 27.29 4.08
CA SER A 296 15.03 27.96 5.25
C SER A 296 15.48 26.98 6.34
N ARG A 297 16.47 27.39 7.15
CA ARG A 297 16.92 26.59 8.30
C ARG A 297 15.77 26.31 9.27
N GLU A 298 14.89 27.27 9.48
CA GLU A 298 13.74 27.13 10.36
C GLU A 298 12.70 26.18 9.79
N GLY A 299 12.32 26.34 8.53
CA GLY A 299 11.40 25.43 7.83
C GLY A 299 11.91 24.00 7.86
N LYS A 300 13.21 23.78 7.61
CA LYS A 300 13.83 22.44 7.70
C LYS A 300 13.71 21.83 9.10
N ILE A 301 13.97 22.62 10.15
CA ILE A 301 13.83 22.18 11.55
C ILE A 301 12.37 21.85 11.87
N GLN A 302 11.41 22.69 11.45
CA GLN A 302 9.99 22.48 11.70
C GLN A 302 9.48 21.21 11.03
N VAL A 303 9.84 20.99 9.76
CA VAL A 303 9.43 19.80 9.02
C VAL A 303 10.08 18.54 9.59
N GLU A 304 11.38 18.55 9.87
CA GLU A 304 12.06 17.41 10.49
C GLU A 304 11.43 17.07 11.85
N LEU A 305 11.14 18.09 12.67
CA LEU A 305 10.47 17.91 13.96
C LEU A 305 9.09 17.25 13.79
N ALA A 306 8.31 17.70 12.80
CA ALA A 306 6.99 17.15 12.53
C ALA A 306 7.07 15.68 12.04
N GLN A 307 8.01 15.38 11.13
CA GLN A 307 8.26 14.01 10.66
C GLN A 307 8.65 13.08 11.81
N LEU A 308 9.56 13.51 12.70
CA LEU A 308 10.00 12.71 13.84
C LEU A 308 8.89 12.51 14.87
N LYS A 309 8.07 13.53 15.15
CA LYS A 309 6.91 13.41 16.06
C LYS A 309 5.88 12.43 15.52
N TYR A 310 5.63 12.46 14.22
CA TYR A 310 4.72 11.54 13.56
C TYR A 310 5.28 10.10 13.49
N LEU A 311 6.59 9.95 13.25
CA LEU A 311 7.27 8.66 13.14
C LEU A 311 7.46 7.96 14.50
N LEU A 312 7.76 8.69 15.57
CA LEU A 312 8.07 8.15 16.90
C LEU A 312 7.05 7.11 17.42
N PRO A 313 5.73 7.37 17.45
CA PRO A 313 4.76 6.37 17.89
C PRO A 313 4.66 5.15 16.96
N ARG A 314 5.08 5.29 15.70
CA ARG A 314 5.02 4.23 14.68
C ARG A 314 6.22 3.28 14.71
N LEU A 315 7.36 3.70 15.27
CA LEU A 315 8.56 2.87 15.42
C LEU A 315 8.38 1.67 16.37
N MET A 316 7.47 1.79 17.34
CA MET A 316 7.26 0.77 18.38
C MET A 316 6.89 -0.64 17.88
N HIS A 317 6.51 -0.77 16.61
CA HIS A 317 5.88 -1.97 16.10
C HIS A 317 6.50 -2.51 14.80
N LYS A 318 7.63 -1.94 14.34
CA LYS A 318 8.25 -2.32 13.05
C LYS A 318 9.06 -3.63 13.12
N ASP A 319 9.45 -4.09 14.32
CA ASP A 319 10.43 -5.18 14.50
C ASP A 319 9.96 -6.37 15.36
N THR A 320 8.70 -6.79 15.25
CA THR A 320 8.29 -8.08 15.85
C THR A 320 8.94 -9.29 15.15
N SER A 321 9.50 -9.11 13.94
CA SER A 321 10.18 -10.15 13.15
C SER A 321 11.68 -10.29 13.52
N LEU A 322 12.36 -9.20 13.85
CA LEU A 322 13.78 -9.21 14.26
C LEU A 322 13.97 -9.56 15.74
N SER A 323 13.00 -9.23 16.59
CA SER A 323 13.02 -9.57 18.03
C SER A 323 12.99 -11.08 18.28
N ARG A 324 12.27 -11.86 17.45
CA ARG A 324 12.17 -13.33 17.63
C ARG A 324 13.45 -14.09 17.27
N LEU A 325 14.26 -13.58 16.34
CA LEU A 325 15.55 -14.20 16.01
C LEU A 325 16.63 -13.93 17.06
N ALA A 326 16.51 -12.85 17.84
CA ALA A 326 17.40 -12.56 18.97
C ALA A 326 16.93 -13.17 20.30
N GLY A 327 15.69 -13.70 20.37
CA GLY A 327 15.06 -14.21 21.59
C GLY A 327 15.22 -15.73 21.82
N GLY A 328 16.06 -16.41 21.04
CA GLY A 328 16.33 -17.83 21.21
C GLY A 328 17.52 -18.08 22.14
N ILE A 329 17.22 -18.41 23.40
CA ILE A 329 18.12 -19.02 24.40
C ILE A 329 19.27 -18.11 24.90
N GLY A 330 19.10 -17.55 26.10
CA GLY A 330 20.23 -17.31 27.02
C GLY A 330 20.89 -15.93 27.06
N GLY A 331 20.12 -14.83 27.01
CA GLY A 331 20.66 -13.47 27.21
C GLY A 331 20.08 -12.76 28.44
N VAL A 332 20.37 -13.23 29.65
CA VAL A 332 20.12 -12.43 30.87
C VAL A 332 21.25 -11.40 30.98
N GLY A 333 21.00 -10.21 30.45
CA GLY A 333 21.85 -9.03 30.62
C GLY A 333 21.02 -7.75 30.45
N PRO A 334 21.31 -6.65 31.16
CA PRO A 334 20.56 -5.40 31.10
C PRO A 334 20.90 -4.58 29.83
N GLY A 335 20.92 -5.23 28.66
CA GLY A 335 21.14 -4.57 27.38
C GLY A 335 19.84 -3.95 26.85
N GLU A 336 19.80 -2.62 26.71
CA GLU A 336 18.69 -1.93 26.04
C GLU A 336 18.42 -2.58 24.67
N THR A 337 17.15 -2.87 24.38
CA THR A 337 16.77 -3.43 23.07
C THR A 337 17.09 -2.42 21.96
N LYS A 338 17.47 -2.88 20.76
CA LYS A 338 17.78 -2.00 19.61
C LYS A 338 16.66 -0.98 19.32
N LEU A 339 15.40 -1.41 19.48
CA LEU A 339 14.21 -0.56 19.39
C LEU A 339 14.20 0.58 20.41
N GLU A 340 14.61 0.30 21.64
CA GLU A 340 14.67 1.28 22.70
C GLU A 340 15.78 2.31 22.47
N ILE A 341 16.93 1.86 21.98
CA ILE A 341 18.04 2.74 21.56
C ILE A 341 17.59 3.67 20.44
N ASP A 342 16.94 3.15 19.40
CA ASP A 342 16.45 3.96 18.28
C ASP A 342 15.37 4.96 18.73
N ARG A 343 14.46 4.55 19.61
CA ARG A 343 13.47 5.44 20.23
C ARG A 343 14.14 6.57 21.02
N ARG A 344 15.16 6.24 21.82
CA ARG A 344 15.90 7.22 22.61
C ARG A 344 16.59 8.24 21.70
N ARG A 345 17.26 7.79 20.64
CA ARG A 345 17.89 8.67 19.63
C ARG A 345 16.89 9.63 18.98
N VAL A 346 15.72 9.12 18.59
CA VAL A 346 14.65 9.97 18.01
C VAL A 346 14.16 11.01 19.03
N ARG A 347 13.93 10.63 20.29
CA ARG A 347 13.54 11.57 21.36
C ARG A 347 14.61 12.62 21.63
N GLU A 348 15.88 12.22 21.68
CA GLU A 348 17.00 13.15 21.85
C GLU A 348 17.09 14.13 20.68
N ARG A 349 16.87 13.67 19.44
CA ARG A 349 16.82 14.54 18.26
C ARG A 349 15.65 15.52 18.33
N ILE A 350 14.45 15.07 18.69
CA ILE A 350 13.27 15.93 18.91
C ILE A 350 13.61 17.02 19.93
N ASN A 351 14.17 16.65 21.09
CA ASN A 351 14.52 17.60 22.15
C ASN A 351 15.55 18.65 21.69
N ARG A 352 16.51 18.26 20.83
CA ARG A 352 17.48 19.19 20.25
C ARG A 352 16.81 20.16 19.27
N LEU A 353 16.00 19.64 18.34
CA LEU A 353 15.28 20.47 17.36
C LEU A 353 14.31 21.45 18.05
N GLU A 354 13.64 21.04 19.13
CA GLU A 354 12.78 21.94 19.91
C GLU A 354 13.56 23.07 20.60
N LYS A 355 14.77 22.79 21.10
CA LYS A 355 15.64 23.83 21.65
C LYS A 355 16.13 24.79 20.57
N ASP A 356 16.51 24.27 19.41
CA ASP A 356 16.94 25.08 18.27
C ASP A 356 15.79 25.98 17.78
N LEU A 357 14.58 25.45 17.68
CA LEU A 357 13.39 26.21 17.31
C LEU A 357 13.11 27.33 18.31
N LYS A 358 13.18 27.06 19.63
CA LYS A 358 13.02 28.10 20.67
C LYS A 358 14.03 29.23 20.52
N ASN A 359 15.28 28.93 20.17
CA ASN A 359 16.31 29.95 19.95
C ASN A 359 16.02 30.81 18.72
N ILE A 360 15.53 30.20 17.63
CA ILE A 360 15.11 30.91 16.42
C ILE A 360 13.92 31.84 16.73
N THR A 361 12.92 31.36 17.47
CA THR A 361 11.74 32.16 17.86
C THR A 361 12.14 33.38 18.70
N LYS A 362 13.11 33.25 19.63
CA LYS A 362 13.63 34.39 20.39
C LYS A 362 14.28 35.45 19.49
N SER A 363 15.05 35.04 18.49
CA SER A 363 15.67 35.95 17.52
C SER A 363 14.62 36.69 16.68
N ARG A 364 13.55 35.99 16.27
CA ARG A 364 12.40 36.61 15.58
C ARG A 364 11.70 37.67 16.45
N GLY A 365 11.45 37.37 17.73
CA GLY A 365 10.84 38.32 18.68
C GLY A 365 11.63 39.64 18.81
N GLN A 366 12.96 39.57 18.77
CA GLN A 366 13.81 40.78 18.79
C GLN A 366 13.69 41.60 17.50
N ARG A 367 13.59 40.96 16.32
CA ARG A 367 13.33 41.66 15.04
C ARG A 367 11.93 42.29 15.02
N ARG A 368 10.92 41.60 15.56
CA ARG A 368 9.54 42.11 15.73
C ARG A 368 9.51 43.36 16.59
N GLY A 369 10.16 43.33 17.76
CA GLY A 369 10.24 44.50 18.65
C GLY A 369 10.90 45.74 18.03
N ARG A 370 11.74 45.57 17.00
CA ARG A 370 12.28 46.69 16.20
C ARG A 370 11.31 47.20 15.14
N ARG A 371 10.50 46.32 14.53
CA ARG A 371 9.47 46.71 13.54
C ARG A 371 8.29 47.44 14.15
N ASN A 372 7.78 47.00 15.31
CA ASN A 372 6.66 47.71 15.97
C ASN A 372 7.04 49.14 16.34
N LYS A 373 8.32 49.40 16.63
CA LYS A 373 8.84 50.76 16.87
C LYS A 373 8.86 51.65 15.61
N SER A 374 8.80 51.07 14.42
CA SER A 374 8.79 51.80 13.15
C SER A 374 7.39 52.18 12.63
N GLY A 375 6.32 51.68 13.27
CA GLY A 375 4.93 52.04 12.94
C GLY A 375 4.45 51.63 11.55
N LEU A 376 5.12 50.69 10.88
CA LEU A 376 4.75 50.22 9.55
C LEU A 376 3.61 49.19 9.63
N PRO A 377 2.48 49.40 8.93
CA PRO A 377 1.36 48.45 8.91
C PRO A 377 1.73 47.13 8.23
N VAL A 378 1.22 46.02 8.77
CA VAL A 378 1.46 44.66 8.29
C VAL A 378 0.18 44.05 7.72
N ILE A 379 0.24 43.62 6.46
CA ILE A 379 -0.87 42.98 5.74
C ILE A 379 -0.50 41.53 5.46
N SER A 380 -1.33 40.58 5.88
CA SER A 380 -1.11 39.14 5.63
C SER A 380 -2.14 38.59 4.66
N ILE A 381 -1.69 37.91 3.60
CA ILE A 381 -2.56 37.26 2.62
C ILE A 381 -2.86 35.84 3.08
N VAL A 382 -4.11 35.54 3.40
CA VAL A 382 -4.58 34.21 3.83
C VAL A 382 -5.49 33.55 2.79
N GLY A 383 -5.51 32.21 2.79
CA GLY A 383 -6.37 31.46 1.88
C GLY A 383 -5.86 30.04 1.60
N TYR A 384 -6.71 29.25 0.94
CA TYR A 384 -6.37 27.88 0.55
C TYR A 384 -5.13 27.83 -0.35
N THR A 385 -4.42 26.70 -0.30
CA THR A 385 -3.37 26.38 -1.27
C THR A 385 -3.91 26.52 -2.69
N ASN A 386 -3.08 27.04 -3.60
CA ASN A 386 -3.44 27.33 -4.98
C ASN A 386 -4.58 28.36 -5.22
N ALA A 387 -4.93 29.17 -4.21
CA ALA A 387 -5.92 30.26 -4.37
C ALA A 387 -5.35 31.54 -5.03
N GLY A 388 -4.14 31.49 -5.60
CA GLY A 388 -3.50 32.67 -6.22
C GLY A 388 -2.84 33.67 -5.25
N LYS A 389 -2.59 33.29 -3.99
CA LYS A 389 -1.98 34.18 -2.97
C LYS A 389 -0.64 34.77 -3.40
N SER A 390 0.28 33.93 -3.87
CA SER A 390 1.61 34.36 -4.33
C SER A 390 1.53 35.20 -5.62
N THR A 391 0.57 34.90 -6.50
CA THR A 391 0.28 35.71 -7.69
C THR A 391 -0.22 37.11 -7.33
N LEU A 392 -1.07 37.22 -6.30
CA LEU A 392 -1.53 38.50 -5.77
C LEU A 392 -0.36 39.30 -5.15
N LEU A 393 0.50 38.65 -4.35
CA LEU A 393 1.69 39.29 -3.79
C LEU A 393 2.58 39.87 -4.89
N ASN A 394 2.89 39.09 -5.93
CA ASN A 394 3.72 39.52 -7.05
C ASN A 394 3.14 40.71 -7.78
N THR A 395 1.84 40.65 -8.09
CA THR A 395 1.13 41.73 -8.77
C THR A 395 1.18 43.03 -7.98
N LEU A 396 1.01 42.95 -6.66
CA LEU A 396 1.03 44.13 -5.78
C LEU A 396 2.42 44.70 -5.57
N THR A 397 3.46 43.87 -5.53
CA THR A 397 4.81 44.29 -5.10
C THR A 397 5.84 44.33 -6.22
N GLN A 398 5.47 43.98 -7.45
CA GLN A 398 6.39 43.74 -8.57
C GLN A 398 7.54 42.78 -8.20
N SER A 399 7.31 41.89 -7.24
CA SER A 399 8.30 40.93 -6.79
C SER A 399 8.29 39.68 -7.66
N ALA A 400 9.44 39.00 -7.73
CA ALA A 400 9.61 37.74 -8.45
C ALA A 400 9.44 36.54 -7.50
N VAL A 401 8.37 36.50 -6.70
CA VAL A 401 8.08 35.30 -5.90
C VAL A 401 7.61 34.19 -6.84
N LEU A 402 8.24 33.01 -6.78
CA LEU A 402 7.80 31.83 -7.52
C LEU A 402 6.32 31.54 -7.22
N ALA A 403 5.47 31.67 -8.23
CA ALA A 403 4.08 31.23 -8.23
C ALA A 403 3.98 30.02 -9.16
N GLU A 404 3.76 28.84 -8.59
CA GLU A 404 3.57 27.58 -9.32
C GLU A 404 2.16 27.07 -9.07
N ASP A 405 1.55 26.44 -10.08
CA ASP A 405 0.28 25.71 -9.97
C ASP A 405 0.49 24.37 -9.25
N LYS A 406 0.92 24.44 -7.98
CA LYS A 406 1.22 23.31 -7.10
C LYS A 406 0.79 23.63 -5.67
N LEU A 407 0.36 22.61 -4.93
CA LEU A 407 0.03 22.79 -3.52
C LEU A 407 1.29 23.09 -2.71
N PHE A 408 1.17 23.98 -1.71
CA PHE A 408 2.28 24.43 -0.86
C PHE A 408 3.49 25.02 -1.61
N ALA A 409 3.24 25.80 -2.68
CA ALA A 409 4.29 26.56 -3.37
C ALA A 409 5.11 27.46 -2.42
N THR A 410 4.48 27.99 -1.35
CA THR A 410 5.13 28.82 -0.33
C THR A 410 5.00 28.17 1.05
N LEU A 411 6.13 27.71 1.62
CA LEU A 411 6.23 27.25 3.02
C LEU A 411 6.88 28.30 3.92
N ASP A 412 7.97 28.90 3.45
CA ASP A 412 8.65 29.99 4.16
C ASP A 412 7.89 31.31 3.91
N THR A 413 7.55 32.04 4.98
CA THR A 413 6.83 33.31 4.85
C THR A 413 7.67 34.33 4.10
N LYS A 414 7.08 34.96 3.07
CA LYS A 414 7.74 35.95 2.23
C LYS A 414 7.10 37.31 2.45
N SER A 415 7.87 38.23 3.04
CA SER A 415 7.46 39.62 3.23
C SER A 415 8.09 40.52 2.18
N ALA A 416 7.30 41.38 1.56
CA ALA A 416 7.74 42.43 0.65
C ALA A 416 7.22 43.78 1.12
N ARG A 417 7.93 44.86 0.77
CA ARG A 417 7.43 46.22 1.01
C ARG A 417 6.50 46.62 -0.13
N LEU A 418 5.34 47.13 0.23
CA LEU A 418 4.37 47.73 -0.66
C LEU A 418 4.40 49.25 -0.45
N ARG A 419 4.59 50.00 -1.54
CA ARG A 419 4.55 51.47 -1.51
C ARG A 419 3.23 51.96 -2.10
N PHE A 420 2.47 52.72 -1.32
CA PHE A 420 1.26 53.38 -1.80
C PHE A 420 1.61 54.74 -2.45
N PRO A 421 0.76 55.26 -3.37
CA PRO A 421 0.99 56.53 -4.07
C PRO A 421 1.08 57.80 -3.19
N ARG A 422 0.88 57.71 -1.86
CA ARG A 422 0.83 58.84 -0.92
C ARG A 422 1.84 58.70 0.24
N ASP A 423 3.05 58.23 -0.03
CA ASP A 423 4.16 58.07 0.95
C ASP A 423 3.86 57.16 2.15
N THR A 424 2.90 56.25 2.03
CA THR A 424 2.65 55.21 3.05
C THR A 424 3.32 53.90 2.60
N GLU A 425 4.18 53.35 3.45
CA GLU A 425 4.77 52.02 3.25
C GLU A 425 4.01 50.99 4.10
N ALA A 426 3.69 49.84 3.52
CA ALA A 426 3.16 48.69 4.22
C ALA A 426 4.06 47.46 3.98
N VAL A 427 4.06 46.52 4.90
CA VAL A 427 4.70 45.22 4.70
C VAL A 427 3.61 44.22 4.39
N ILE A 428 3.68 43.60 3.21
CA ILE A 428 2.76 42.54 2.81
C ILE A 428 3.45 41.19 2.88
N THR A 429 2.81 40.20 3.50
CA THR A 429 3.38 38.86 3.73
C THR A 429 2.50 37.78 3.11
N ASP A 430 3.10 36.90 2.30
CA ASP A 430 2.46 35.66 1.81
C ASP A 430 2.62 34.55 2.84
N THR A 431 1.50 33.96 3.25
CA THR A 431 1.47 32.91 4.27
C THR A 431 1.27 31.53 3.65
N VAL A 432 1.60 30.50 4.44
CA VAL A 432 1.34 29.11 4.05
C VAL A 432 -0.15 28.93 3.73
N GLY A 433 -0.45 28.26 2.62
CA GLY A 433 -1.83 28.00 2.24
C GLY A 433 -2.51 26.97 3.13
N PHE A 434 -3.81 27.17 3.38
CA PHE A 434 -4.60 26.17 4.09
C PHE A 434 -4.92 24.96 3.21
N ILE A 435 -5.09 23.81 3.84
CA ILE A 435 -5.62 22.58 3.25
C ILE A 435 -6.73 22.02 4.14
N ARG A 436 -7.56 21.15 3.58
CA ARG A 436 -8.56 20.45 4.40
C ARG A 436 -7.86 19.48 5.34
N LYS A 437 -8.37 19.42 6.57
CA LYS A 437 -7.94 18.47 7.63
C LYS A 437 -6.42 18.48 7.85
N LEU A 438 -5.82 19.65 8.10
CA LEU A 438 -4.42 19.72 8.51
C LEU A 438 -4.22 18.92 9.81
N PRO A 439 -3.30 17.93 9.83
CA PRO A 439 -2.98 17.16 11.02
C PRO A 439 -2.55 18.03 12.20
N LYS A 440 -2.89 17.63 13.43
CA LYS A 440 -2.60 18.41 14.65
C LYS A 440 -1.10 18.53 14.90
N GLU A 441 -0.35 17.48 14.57
CA GLU A 441 1.10 17.40 14.67
C GLU A 441 1.75 18.47 13.79
N LEU A 442 1.19 18.69 12.60
CA LEU A 442 1.64 19.71 11.66
C LEU A 442 1.28 21.12 12.15
N PHE A 443 0.08 21.31 12.70
CA PHE A 443 -0.30 22.60 13.29
C PHE A 443 0.70 23.06 14.35
N SER A 444 1.20 22.15 15.20
CA SER A 444 2.19 22.49 16.22
C SER A 444 3.55 22.92 15.65
N ALA A 445 3.96 22.33 14.52
CA ALA A 445 5.23 22.65 13.86
C ALA A 445 5.15 23.97 13.07
N PHE A 446 4.00 24.26 12.47
CA PHE A 446 3.74 25.48 11.70
C PHE A 446 3.12 26.62 12.52
N ARG A 447 2.95 26.41 13.84
CA ARG A 447 2.44 27.45 14.73
C ARG A 447 3.26 28.73 14.66
N ALA A 448 4.59 28.62 14.61
CA ALA A 448 5.47 29.77 14.52
C ALA A 448 5.31 30.58 13.21
N THR A 449 4.98 29.90 12.10
CA THR A 449 4.64 30.55 10.82
C THR A 449 3.22 31.11 10.80
N LEU A 450 2.26 30.46 11.48
CA LEU A 450 0.90 30.98 11.62
C LEU A 450 0.80 32.13 12.63
N ASP A 451 1.71 32.21 13.60
CA ASP A 451 1.77 33.32 14.56
C ASP A 451 2.02 34.67 13.86
N GLU A 452 2.53 34.70 12.63
CA GLU A 452 2.62 35.93 11.80
C GLU A 452 1.24 36.44 11.35
N LEU A 453 0.20 35.59 11.33
CA LEU A 453 -1.18 36.03 11.08
C LEU A 453 -1.76 36.83 12.23
N ASN A 454 -1.35 36.51 13.47
CA ASN A 454 -1.76 37.26 14.65
C ASN A 454 -1.09 38.65 14.73
N GLU A 455 -0.17 38.95 13.81
CA GLU A 455 0.56 40.22 13.73
C GLU A 455 0.10 41.11 12.58
N ALA A 456 -0.90 40.68 11.80
CA ALA A 456 -1.51 41.54 10.79
C ALA A 456 -2.41 42.59 11.46
N ASP A 457 -2.35 43.82 10.96
CA ASP A 457 -3.12 44.97 11.46
C ASP A 457 -4.55 45.03 10.88
#